data_AF-A0A0F9M3U1-F1
#
_entry.id   AF-A0A0F9M3U1-F1
#
_cell.length_a   1.000
_cell.length_b   1.000
_cell.length_c   1.000
_cell.angle_alpha   90.00
_cell.angle_beta   90.00
_cell.angle_gamma   90.00
#
_symmetry.space_group_name_H-M   'P 1'
#
loop_
_entity.id
_entity.type
_entity.pdbx_description
1 polymer ?
#
loop_
_entity_poly.entity_id
_entity_poly.type
_entity_poly.pdbx_seq_one_letter_code
_entity_poly.pdbx_strand_id
1 'polypeptide(L)'
;MVYVPNDSPYAPMGKHAGRGQSTLYVPEHRLVMAQSLGRCLYPWEVVHHKNCIRDDNRLDNLELQTRGGHMQMHGKGYTDGWNQGYYEGKDKRVKELLARIAALEAASQL
;
A
#
# COMPACT_ATOMS: atom_id res chain seq x y z
N MET A 1 14.94 -5.11 6.69
CA MET A 1 16.03 -4.17 6.33
C MET A 1 17.29 -5.00 6.17
N VAL A 2 18.21 -4.60 5.31
CA VAL A 2 19.43 -5.36 5.00
C VAL A 2 20.66 -4.48 5.13
N TYR A 3 21.74 -5.03 5.66
CA TYR A 3 23.02 -4.35 5.76
C TYR A 3 23.86 -4.63 4.52
N VAL A 4 24.41 -3.57 3.93
CA VAL A 4 25.31 -3.63 2.77
C VAL A 4 26.65 -3.00 3.15
N PRO A 5 27.78 -3.55 2.68
CA PRO A 5 29.09 -2.90 2.80
C PRO A 5 29.13 -1.52 2.11
N ASN A 6 30.02 -0.63 2.56
CA ASN A 6 30.23 0.69 1.94
C ASN A 6 30.73 0.62 0.48
N ASP A 7 31.38 -0.47 0.08
CA ASP A 7 31.87 -0.72 -1.29
C ASP A 7 30.85 -1.44 -2.17
N SER A 8 29.65 -1.74 -1.64
CA SER A 8 28.56 -2.31 -2.42
C SER A 8 28.13 -1.37 -3.55
N PRO A 9 27.79 -1.88 -4.76
CA PRO A 9 27.21 -1.06 -5.81
C PRO A 9 25.86 -0.43 -5.41
N TYR A 10 25.22 -0.92 -4.34
CA TYR A 10 23.98 -0.39 -3.78
C TYR A 10 24.20 0.55 -2.58
N ALA A 11 25.46 0.85 -2.23
CA ALA A 11 25.80 1.77 -1.16
C ALA A 11 25.13 3.15 -1.29
N PRO A 12 24.97 3.76 -2.49
CA PRO A 12 24.26 5.04 -2.63
C PRO A 12 22.79 5.04 -2.14
N MET A 13 22.15 3.88 -2.03
CA MET A 13 20.80 3.75 -1.49
C MET A 13 20.75 3.59 0.03
N GLY A 14 21.90 3.33 0.64
CA GLY A 14 22.03 2.99 2.05
C GLY A 14 22.20 4.20 2.96
N LYS A 15 21.85 4.01 4.22
CA LYS A 15 22.10 4.98 5.29
C LYS A 15 23.11 4.41 6.27
N HIS A 16 24.00 5.24 6.79
CA HIS A 16 24.99 4.80 7.78
C HIS A 16 24.30 4.32 9.06
N ALA A 17 24.72 3.15 9.56
CA ALA A 17 24.20 2.57 10.80
C ALA A 17 24.69 3.34 12.05
N GLY A 18 25.71 4.18 11.92
CA GLY A 18 26.28 5.01 12.98
C GLY A 18 27.51 5.77 12.50
N ARG A 19 28.00 6.72 13.31
CA ARG A 19 29.21 7.49 12.98
C ARG A 19 30.42 6.55 12.99
N GLY A 20 31.18 6.51 11.89
CA GLY A 20 32.36 5.62 11.75
C GLY A 20 32.06 4.17 11.42
N GLN A 21 30.81 3.81 11.10
CA GLN A 21 30.46 2.45 10.66
C GLN A 21 30.74 2.26 9.16
N SER A 22 31.29 1.09 8.81
CA SER A 22 31.58 0.70 7.42
C SER A 22 30.42 0.03 6.69
N THR A 23 29.28 -0.09 7.37
CA THR A 23 28.07 -0.74 6.86
C THR A 23 26.92 0.25 6.76
N LEU A 24 26.15 0.10 5.69
CA LEU A 24 24.94 0.86 5.41
C LEU A 24 23.72 -0.04 5.56
N TYR A 25 22.56 0.52 5.91
CA TYR A 25 21.31 -0.21 5.87
C TYR A 25 20.44 0.27 4.70
N VAL A 26 19.84 -0.67 3.98
CA VAL A 26 18.92 -0.46 2.87
C VAL A 26 17.60 -1.19 3.18
N PRO A 27 16.42 -0.62 2.87
CA PRO A 27 15.16 -1.37 2.92
C PRO A 27 15.21 -2.57 1.97
N GLU A 28 14.81 -3.74 2.44
CA GLU A 28 15.00 -5.00 1.71
C GLU A 28 14.25 -5.02 0.36
N HIS A 29 12.98 -4.65 0.34
CA HIS A 29 12.20 -4.51 -0.90
C HIS A 29 12.86 -3.56 -1.92
N ARG A 30 13.55 -2.50 -1.47
CA ARG A 30 14.29 -1.60 -2.38
C ARG A 30 15.52 -2.29 -2.95
N LEU A 31 16.23 -3.08 -2.15
CA LEU A 31 17.39 -3.83 -2.61
C LEU A 31 16.98 -4.91 -3.62
N VAL A 32 15.93 -5.68 -3.34
CA VAL A 32 15.39 -6.69 -4.27
C VAL A 32 15.01 -6.06 -5.61
N MET A 33 14.31 -4.93 -5.58
CA MET A 33 13.95 -4.20 -6.80
C MET A 33 15.19 -3.67 -7.55
N ALA A 34 16.15 -3.05 -6.85
CA ALA A 34 17.39 -2.55 -7.46
C ALA A 34 18.21 -3.68 -8.13
N GLN A 35 18.30 -4.84 -7.49
CA GLN A 35 18.96 -6.03 -8.04
C GLN A 35 18.26 -6.52 -9.30
N SER A 36 16.92 -6.56 -9.31
CA SER A 36 16.16 -6.95 -10.50
C SER A 36 16.36 -6.01 -11.69
N LEU A 37 16.58 -4.72 -11.43
CA LEU A 37 16.84 -3.68 -12.44
C LEU A 37 18.32 -3.59 -12.85
N GLY A 38 19.22 -4.22 -12.10
CA GLY A 38 20.67 -4.10 -12.29
C GLY A 38 21.21 -2.68 -12.03
N ARG A 39 20.49 -1.83 -11.29
CA ARG A 39 20.91 -0.45 -10.96
C ARG A 39 20.35 0.02 -9.63
N CYS A 40 20.98 1.04 -9.04
CA CYS A 40 20.41 1.76 -7.90
C CYS A 40 19.06 2.40 -8.26
N LEU A 41 18.17 2.47 -7.26
CA LEU A 41 16.95 3.25 -7.36
C LEU A 41 17.23 4.73 -7.15
N TYR A 42 16.59 5.57 -7.95
CA TYR A 42 16.60 7.02 -7.80
C TYR A 42 15.84 7.46 -6.53
N PRO A 43 16.14 8.65 -5.96
CA PRO A 43 15.46 9.16 -4.76
C PRO A 43 13.93 9.38 -4.90
N TRP A 44 13.43 9.46 -6.13
CA TRP A 44 12.00 9.62 -6.45
C TRP A 44 11.30 8.32 -6.84
N GLU A 45 12.05 7.22 -6.96
CA GLU A 45 11.51 5.88 -7.19
C GLU A 45 11.07 5.26 -5.86
N VAL A 46 9.78 4.93 -5.77
CA VAL A 46 9.13 4.32 -4.61
C VAL A 46 8.80 2.87 -4.97
N VAL A 47 9.02 1.96 -4.02
CA VAL A 47 8.66 0.55 -4.17
C VAL A 47 7.46 0.28 -3.27
N HIS A 48 6.38 -0.23 -3.86
CA HIS A 48 5.11 -0.50 -3.20
C HIS A 48 4.85 -2.01 -3.11
N HIS A 49 4.25 -2.46 -2.01
CA HIS A 49 3.80 -3.85 -1.83
C HIS A 49 2.35 -3.98 -2.28
N LYS A 50 2.09 -4.74 -3.36
CA LYS A 50 0.75 -4.87 -3.97
C LYS A 50 -0.28 -5.48 -3.00
N ASN A 51 0.15 -6.44 -2.18
CA ASN A 51 -0.71 -7.12 -1.20
C ASN A 51 -0.78 -6.43 0.18
N CYS A 52 -0.15 -5.26 0.35
CA CYS A 52 -0.04 -4.55 1.63
C CYS A 52 0.71 -5.28 2.75
N ILE A 53 1.35 -6.43 2.47
CA ILE A 53 2.14 -7.22 3.42
C ILE A 53 3.61 -6.77 3.31
N ARG A 54 4.12 -6.13 4.38
CA ARG A 54 5.39 -5.37 4.35
C ARG A 54 6.65 -6.24 4.34
N ASP A 55 6.54 -7.50 4.75
CA ASP A 55 7.60 -8.51 4.79
C ASP A 55 7.61 -9.44 3.57
N ASP A 56 6.57 -9.39 2.71
CA ASP A 56 6.56 -10.13 1.44
C ASP A 56 7.33 -9.38 0.36
N ASN A 57 8.65 -9.56 0.35
CA ASN A 57 9.58 -8.90 -0.58
C ASN A 57 9.77 -9.66 -1.91
N ARG A 58 8.88 -10.59 -2.27
CA ARG A 58 8.94 -11.27 -3.58
C ARG A 58 8.74 -10.26 -4.70
N LEU A 59 9.54 -10.35 -5.76
CA LEU A 59 9.54 -9.36 -6.84
C LEU A 59 8.15 -9.17 -7.48
N ASP A 60 7.40 -10.26 -7.66
CA ASP A 60 6.03 -10.21 -8.21
C ASP A 60 5.04 -9.40 -7.34
N ASN A 61 5.29 -9.34 -6.03
CA ASN A 61 4.52 -8.56 -5.07
C ASN A 61 4.98 -7.09 -4.95
N LEU A 62 6.11 -6.74 -5.57
CA LEU A 62 6.64 -5.39 -5.57
C LEU A 62 6.24 -4.64 -6.85
N GLU A 63 6.02 -3.34 -6.71
CA GLU A 63 5.76 -2.44 -7.81
C GLU A 63 6.64 -1.20 -7.69
N LEU A 64 7.33 -0.84 -8.78
CA LEU A 64 8.11 0.39 -8.87
C LEU A 64 7.21 1.53 -9.36
N GLN A 65 7.11 2.58 -8.56
CA GLN A 65 6.31 3.76 -8.87
C GLN A 65 7.12 5.05 -8.73
N THR A 66 6.65 6.12 -9.36
CA THR A 66 7.14 7.47 -9.08
C THR A 66 6.37 8.08 -7.90
N ARG A 67 6.97 9.06 -7.20
CA ARG A 67 6.27 9.78 -6.11
C ARG A 67 4.88 10.31 -6.50
N GLY A 68 4.69 10.73 -7.76
CA GLY A 68 3.39 11.19 -8.28
C GLY A 68 2.35 10.06 -8.38
N GLY A 69 2.76 8.86 -8.80
CA GLY A 69 1.88 7.68 -8.84
C GLY A 69 1.53 7.12 -7.45
N HIS A 70 2.50 7.17 -6.51
CA HIS A 70 2.32 6.64 -5.16
C HIS A 70 1.25 7.42 -4.33
N MET A 71 1.17 8.75 -4.48
CA MET A 71 0.12 9.55 -3.82
C MET A 71 -1.29 9.27 -4.38
N GLN A 72 -1.40 8.95 -5.68
CA GLN A 72 -2.69 8.62 -6.30
C GLN A 72 -3.28 7.30 -5.80
N MET A 73 -2.45 6.29 -5.49
CA MET A 73 -2.96 5.02 -4.94
C MET A 73 -3.51 5.16 -3.52
N HIS A 74 -2.88 5.97 -2.66
CA HIS A 74 -3.42 6.23 -1.32
C HIS A 74 -4.73 7.03 -1.36
N GLY A 75 -4.89 7.93 -2.35
CA GLY A 75 -6.17 8.59 -2.60
C GLY A 75 -7.25 7.62 -3.06
N LYS A 76 -6.93 6.79 -4.06
CA LYS A 76 -7.89 5.82 -4.63
C LYS A 76 -8.33 4.77 -3.61
N GLY A 77 -7.41 4.19 -2.82
CA GLY A 77 -7.78 3.21 -1.79
C GLY A 77 -8.69 3.79 -0.70
N TYR A 78 -8.49 5.05 -0.32
CA TYR A 78 -9.39 5.76 0.60
C TYR A 78 -10.76 6.02 -0.04
N THR A 79 -10.79 6.49 -1.30
CA THR A 79 -12.03 6.75 -2.04
C THR A 79 -12.84 5.47 -2.29
N ASP A 80 -12.19 4.39 -2.70
CA ASP A 80 -12.84 3.10 -2.98
C ASP A 80 -13.37 2.48 -1.68
N GLY A 81 -12.58 2.49 -0.60
CA GLY A 81 -13.03 2.04 0.73
C GLY A 81 -14.19 2.89 1.30
N TRP A 82 -14.17 4.21 1.12
CA TRP A 82 -15.25 5.11 1.54
C TRP A 82 -16.53 4.91 0.72
N ASN A 83 -16.41 4.80 -0.61
CA ASN A 83 -17.55 4.53 -1.49
C ASN A 83 -18.20 3.20 -1.15
N GLN A 84 -17.41 2.13 -1.00
CA GLN A 84 -17.93 0.81 -0.69
C GLN A 84 -18.69 0.79 0.65
N GLY A 85 -18.08 1.35 1.71
CA GLY A 85 -18.75 1.45 3.01
C GLY A 85 -20.03 2.31 2.97
N TYR A 86 -20.04 3.39 2.19
CA TYR A 86 -21.21 4.25 2.03
C TYR A 86 -22.37 3.53 1.32
N TYR A 87 -22.11 2.86 0.19
CA TYR A 87 -23.15 2.14 -0.56
C TYR A 87 -23.68 0.94 0.22
N GLU A 88 -22.83 0.13 0.85
CA GLU A 88 -23.26 -1.00 1.70
C GLU A 88 -24.12 -0.52 2.90
N GLY A 89 -23.70 0.56 3.56
CA GLY A 89 -24.46 1.17 4.65
C GLY A 89 -25.81 1.73 4.22
N LYS A 90 -25.86 2.39 3.05
CA LYS A 90 -27.09 2.91 2.45
C LYS A 90 -28.05 1.78 2.07
N ASP A 91 -27.55 0.72 1.46
CA ASP A 91 -28.36 -0.43 1.03
C ASP A 91 -29.01 -1.15 2.21
N LYS A 92 -28.26 -1.33 3.31
CA LYS A 92 -28.79 -1.90 4.55
C LYS A 92 -29.93 -1.06 5.12
N ARG A 93 -29.75 0.26 5.18
CA ARG A 93 -30.75 1.20 5.70
C ARG A 93 -31.99 1.28 4.82
N VAL A 94 -31.84 1.21 3.51
CA VAL A 94 -32.96 1.14 2.56
C VAL A 94 -33.75 -0.16 2.75
N LYS A 95 -33.08 -1.32 2.87
CA LYS A 95 -33.76 -2.61 3.15
C LYS A 95 -34.54 -2.57 4.46
N GLU A 96 -33.97 -2.00 5.51
CA GLU A 96 -34.61 -1.89 6.82
C GLU A 96 -35.83 -0.96 6.79
N LEU A 97 -35.74 0.16 6.05
CA LEU A 97 -36.88 1.05 5.82
C LEU A 97 -37.98 0.37 5.01
N LEU A 98 -37.63 -0.35 3.94
CA LEU A 98 -38.61 -1.09 3.14
C LEU A 98 -39.31 -2.17 3.96
N ALA A 99 -38.59 -2.91 4.80
CA ALA A 99 -39.17 -3.89 5.71
C ALA A 99 -40.14 -3.23 6.71
N ARG A 100 -39.80 -2.04 7.20
CA ARG A 100 -40.66 -1.29 8.13
C ARG A 100 -41.90 -0.72 7.44
N ILE A 101 -41.78 -0.24 6.20
CA ILE A 101 -42.93 0.19 5.39
C ILE A 101 -43.87 -0.99 5.15
N ALA A 102 -43.35 -2.13 4.70
CA ALA A 102 -44.15 -3.34 4.48
C ALA A 102 -44.88 -3.80 5.75
N ALA A 103 -44.21 -3.73 6.91
CA ALA A 103 -44.83 -4.07 8.20
C ALA A 103 -45.96 -3.10 8.59
N LEU A 104 -45.81 -1.80 8.30
CA LEU A 104 -46.84 -0.79 8.55
C LEU A 104 -48.04 -0.96 7.61
N GLU A 105 -47.78 -1.26 6.33
CA GLU A 105 -48.83 -1.52 5.33
C GLU A 105 -49.63 -2.79 5.68
N ALA A 106 -48.97 -3.85 6.14
CA ALA A 106 -49.64 -5.07 6.60
C ALA A 106 -50.50 -4.81 7.85
N ALA A 107 -50.04 -3.96 8.76
CA ALA A 107 -50.79 -3.58 9.96
C ALA A 107 -51.99 -2.66 9.68
N SER A 108 -51.98 -1.92 8.56
CA SER A 108 -53.09 -1.03 8.18
C SER A 108 -54.21 -1.72 7.39
N GLN A 109 -54.07 -3.01 7.09
CA GLN A 109 -55.07 -3.82 6.37
C GLN A 109 -55.93 -4.68 7.32
N LEU A 110 -55.78 -4.50 8.64
CA LEU A 110 -56.62 -5.06 9.72
C LEU A 110 -57.60 -4.01 10.23
#